data_AF-C7BVV2-F1
#
_entry.id   AF-C7BVV2-F1
#
_cell.length_a   1.000
_cell.length_b   1.000
_cell.length_c   1.000
_cell.angle_alpha   90.00
_cell.angle_beta   90.00
_cell.angle_gamma   90.00
#
_symmetry.space_group_name_H-M   'P 1'
#
loop_
_entity.id
_entity.type
_entity.pdbx_description
1 polymer ?
#
loop_
_entity_poly.entity_id
_entity_poly.type
_entity_poly.pdbx_seq_one_letter_code
_entity_poly.pdbx_strand_id
1 'polypeptide(L)' 'MASGSHLIVSDVNLGRVMGICRCLNLSFTEEQVLAIIRVIEAGASPAALVEWLRKVEEAKSTELTASSKVSSGQ' A
#
# COMPACT_ATOMS: atom_id res chain seq x y z
N MET A 1 16.10 -7.31 -23.29
CA MET A 1 16.76 -6.23 -22.55
C MET A 1 15.67 -5.38 -21.93
N ALA A 2 15.42 -5.53 -20.63
CA ALA A 2 14.45 -4.68 -19.93
C ALA A 2 15.11 -3.32 -19.71
N SER A 3 14.72 -2.32 -20.50
CA SER A 3 15.12 -0.94 -20.29
C SER A 3 14.39 -0.46 -19.03
N GLY A 4 15.02 -0.67 -17.88
CA GLY A 4 14.51 -0.24 -16.58
C GLY A 4 14.62 1.28 -16.50
N SER A 5 13.63 1.98 -17.05
CA SER A 5 13.36 3.36 -16.68
C SER A 5 12.96 3.36 -15.21
N HIS A 6 13.95 3.55 -14.33
CA HIS A 6 13.72 3.85 -12.93
C HIS A 6 12.98 5.19 -12.88
N LEU A 7 11.64 5.15 -12.91
CA LEU A 7 10.82 6.34 -12.89
C LEU A 7 11.01 7.04 -11.55
N ILE A 8 11.74 8.14 -11.59
CA ILE A 8 11.95 9.03 -10.46
C ILE A 8 10.72 9.94 -10.42
N VAL A 9 9.81 9.65 -9.48
CA VAL A 9 8.73 10.58 -9.15
C VAL A 9 9.37 11.85 -8.60
N SER A 10 9.21 12.98 -9.30
CA SER A 10 9.69 14.27 -8.80
C SER A 10 8.97 14.65 -7.49
N ASP A 11 9.70 15.25 -6.55
CA ASP A 11 9.17 15.74 -5.26
C ASP A 11 7.94 16.63 -5.44
N VAL A 12 7.87 17.40 -6.52
CA VAL A 12 6.71 18.26 -6.85
C VAL A 12 5.47 17.41 -7.14
N ASN A 13 5.62 16.33 -7.90
CA ASN A 13 4.51 15.43 -8.23
C ASN A 13 4.08 14.62 -7.00
N LEU A 14 5.04 14.15 -6.21
CA LEU A 14 4.77 13.46 -4.94
C LEU A 14 4.01 14.39 -3.97
N GLY A 15 4.47 15.64 -3.81
CA GLY A 15 3.80 16.63 -2.99
C GLY A 15 2.36 16.93 -3.43
N ARG A 16 2.09 16.94 -4.74
CA ARG A 16 0.72 17.08 -5.28
C ARG A 16 -0.15 15.88 -4.90
N VAL A 17 0.35 14.66 -5.06
CA VAL A 17 -0.38 13.43 -4.70
C VAL A 17 -0.65 13.38 -3.19
N MET A 18 0.35 13.69 -2.36
CA MET A 18 0.21 13.78 -0.91
C MET A 18 -0.83 14.85 -0.49
N GLY A 19 -0.86 15.98 -1.20
CA GLY A 19 -1.89 17.01 -1.02
C GLY A 19 -3.30 16.49 -1.30
N ILE A 20 -3.48 15.74 -2.39
CA ILE A 20 -4.76 15.11 -2.73
C ILE A 20 -5.16 14.08 -1.66
N CYS A 21 -4.23 13.21 -1.22
CA CYS A 21 -4.48 12.25 -0.14
C CYS A 21 -5.01 12.96 1.11
N ARG A 22 -4.37 14.07 1.52
CA ARG A 22 -4.81 14.87 2.66
C ARG A 22 -6.19 15.51 2.44
N CYS A 23 -6.46 16.06 1.25
CA CYS A 23 -7.78 16.62 0.90
C CYS A 23 -8.89 15.57 0.96
N LEU A 24 -8.59 14.31 0.65
CA LEU A 24 -9.52 13.19 0.72
C LEU A 24 -9.55 12.51 2.11
N ASN A 25 -8.86 13.08 3.10
CA ASN A 25 -8.72 12.54 4.45
C ASN A 25 -8.12 11.12 4.49
N LEU A 26 -7.26 10.80 3.52
CA LEU A 26 -6.51 9.54 3.45
C LEU A 26 -5.21 9.68 4.24
N SER A 27 -4.92 8.66 5.06
CA SER A 27 -3.78 8.66 6.00
C SER A 27 -2.57 7.89 5.48
N PHE A 28 -2.27 7.99 4.17
CA PHE A 28 -1.10 7.33 3.60
C PHE A 28 0.19 8.08 3.94
N THR A 29 1.24 7.34 4.29
CA THR A 29 2.59 7.89 4.40
C THR A 29 3.20 8.11 3.01
N GLU A 30 4.25 8.91 2.94
CA GLU A 30 4.99 9.14 1.69
C GLU A 30 5.51 7.83 1.08
N GLU A 31 6.07 6.95 1.92
CA GLU A 31 6.56 5.64 1.52
C GLU A 31 5.44 4.75 0.93
N GLN A 32 4.26 4.79 1.54
CA GLN A 32 3.09 4.06 1.04
C GLN A 32 2.64 4.62 -0.32
N VAL A 33 2.59 5.94 -0.49
CA VAL A 33 2.24 6.56 -1.78
C VAL A 33 3.26 6.18 -2.86
N LEU A 34 4.56 6.23 -2.55
CA LEU A 34 5.61 5.81 -3.48
C LEU A 34 5.49 4.34 -3.88
N ALA A 35 5.19 3.45 -2.92
CA ALA A 35 4.98 2.04 -3.20
C ALA A 35 3.77 1.81 -4.13
N ILE A 36 2.65 2.51 -3.87
CA ILE A 36 1.44 2.45 -4.70
C ILE A 36 1.75 2.91 -6.13
N ILE A 37 2.47 4.03 -6.30
CA ILE A 37 2.85 4.55 -7.63
C ILE A 37 3.68 3.50 -8.39
N ARG A 38 4.71 2.93 -7.75
CA ARG A 38 5.57 1.92 -8.38
C ARG A 38 4.79 0.69 -8.85
N VAL A 39 3.83 0.25 -8.05
CA VAL A 39 2.99 -0.93 -8.38
C VAL A 39 2.08 -0.63 -9.58
N ILE A 40 1.47 0.55 -9.62
CA ILE A 40 0.64 0.98 -10.76
C ILE A 40 1.50 1.14 -12.03
N GLU A 41 2.69 1.73 -11.91
CA GLU A 41 3.65 1.87 -13.02
C GLU A 41 4.14 0.52 -13.55
N ALA A 42 4.26 -0.49 -12.67
CA ALA A 42 4.56 -1.87 -13.07
C ALA A 42 3.38 -2.57 -13.79
N GLY A 43 2.26 -1.86 -13.98
CA GLY A 43 1.09 -2.34 -14.73
C GLY A 43 0.00 -2.96 -13.87
N ALA A 44 0.08 -2.84 -12.55
CA ALA A 44 -1.00 -3.32 -11.69
C ALA A 44 -2.27 -2.48 -11.89
N SER A 45 -3.42 -3.16 -11.96
CA SER A 45 -4.73 -2.50 -11.94
C SER A 45 -4.97 -1.88 -10.56
N PRO A 46 -5.38 -0.60 -10.47
CA PRO A 46 -5.73 0.03 -9.19
C PRO A 46 -6.79 -0.75 -8.41
N ALA A 47 -7.78 -1.33 -9.09
CA ALA A 47 -8.82 -2.13 -8.44
C ALA A 47 -8.26 -3.42 -7.83
N ALA A 48 -7.34 -4.08 -8.53
CA ALA A 48 -6.68 -5.29 -8.03
C ALA A 48 -5.77 -4.99 -6.83
N LEU A 49 -5.08 -3.85 -6.85
CA LEU A 49 -4.25 -3.41 -5.72
C LEU A 49 -5.10 -3.15 -4.47
N VAL A 50 -6.26 -2.49 -4.61
CA VAL A 50 -7.18 -2.26 -3.49
C VAL A 50 -7.73 -3.58 -2.94
N GLU A 51 -8.13 -4.51 -3.81
CA GLU A 51 -8.59 -5.83 -3.38
C GLU A 51 -7.49 -6.61 -2.64
N TRP A 52 -6.25 -6.56 -3.13
CA TRP A 52 -5.11 -7.18 -2.48
C TRP A 52 -4.82 -6.57 -1.10
N LEU A 53 -4.82 -5.23 -0.99
CA LEU A 53 -4.64 -4.55 0.31
C LEU A 53 -5.68 -4.99 1.33
N ARG A 54 -6.95 -5.08 0.93
CA ARG A 54 -8.02 -5.58 1.80
C ARG A 54 -7.72 -7.00 2.29
N LYS A 55 -7.35 -7.92 1.39
CA LYS A 55 -7.02 -9.31 1.76
C LYS A 55 -5.84 -9.39 2.73
N VAL A 56 -4.83 -8.52 2.57
CA VAL A 56 -3.68 -8.45 3.48
C VAL A 56 -4.11 -7.99 4.87
N GLU A 57 -4.99 -6.99 4.97
CA GLU A 57 -5.53 -6.54 6.26
C GLU A 57 -6.41 -7.61 6.94
N GLU A 58 -7.23 -8.32 6.17
CA GLU A 58 -8.05 -9.44 6.65
C GLU A 58 -7.19 -10.60 7.17
N ALA A 59 -6.13 -10.97 6.43
CA ALA A 59 -5.19 -12.00 6.83
C ALA A 59 -4.47 -11.64 8.13
N LYS A 60 -3.96 -10.41 8.25
CA LYS A 60 -3.28 -9.91 9.45
C LYS A 60 -4.19 -9.96 10.69
N SER A 61 -5.47 -9.62 10.53
CA SER A 61 -6.46 -9.65 11.61
C SER A 61 -6.77 -11.08 12.08
N THR A 62 -6.73 -12.03 11.15
CA THR A 62 -6.97 -13.46 11.42
C THR A 62 -5.78 -14.10 12.16
N GLU A 63 -4.54 -13.73 11.82
CA GLU A 63 -3.34 -14.23 12.52
C GLU A 63 -3.26 -13.76 13.99
N LEU A 64 -3.66 -12.52 14.27
CA LEU A 64 -3.70 -11.96 15.62
C LEU A 64 -4.75 -12.65 16.52
N THR A 65 -5.88 -13.03 15.94
CA THR A 65 -6.93 -13.78 16.66
C THR A 65 -6.57 -15.25 16.86
N ALA A 66 -5.82 -15.86 15.94
CA ALA A 66 -5.30 -17.22 16.11
C ALA A 66 -4.22 -17.31 17.20
N SER A 67 -3.28 -16.35 17.26
CA SER A 67 -2.24 -16.32 18.30
C SER A 67 -2.77 -16.08 19.71
N SER A 68 -3.89 -15.37 19.85
CA SER A 68 -4.48 -15.06 21.17
C SER A 68 -5.15 -16.27 21.83
N LYS A 69 -5.50 -17.33 21.07
CA LYS A 69 -6.14 -18.54 21.61
C LYS A 69 -5.18 -19.60 22.15
N VAL A 70 -3.87 -19.47 21.89
CA VAL A 70 -2.86 -20.47 22.34
C VAL A 70 -2.29 -20.16 23.74
N SER A 71 -2.45 -18.93 24.27
CA SER A 71 -1.88 -18.54 25.57
C SER A 71 -2.74 -18.82 26.81
N SER A 72 -3.96 -19.38 26.69
CA SER A 72 -4.84 -19.67 27.85
C SER A 72 -4.96 -21.17 28.17
N GLY A 73 -3.94 -21.96 27.85
CA GLY A 73 -3.93 -23.41 28.10
C GLY A 73 -2.65 -23.86 28.80
N GLN A 74 -2.44 -23.43 30.03
CA GLN A 74 -1.52 -24.10 30.96
C GLN A 74 -2.06 -24.05 32.38
#